data_AF-A0A935DL30-F1
#
_entry.id   AF-A0A935DL30-F1
#
_cell.length_a   1.000
_cell.length_b   1.000
_cell.length_c   1.000
_cell.angle_alpha   90.00
_cell.angle_beta   90.00
_cell.angle_gamma   90.00
#
_symmetry.space_group_name_H-M   'P 1'
#
loop_
_entity.id
_entity.type
_entity.pdbx_description
1 polymer ?
#
loop_
_entity_poly.entity_id
_entity_poly.type
_entity_poly.pdbx_seq_one_letter_code
_entity_poly.pdbx_strand_id
1 'polypeptide(L)'
;MRNTLATGNPIAAGAFHPLFLRQMFRFNHDIGMGRDALSLLLAPVNVTLRSLPGHYTGGFGYLVGPLHLVGALALAIAPASPLRWGLGLAAALYLVGWFVTVQEARYLLPLGPVLAFGGALAVDDLLRDATPRARFAPWAVALVALALAASVFSPSLGPVLRVALGPVAPSRVERLEAAERLGDALRQNLPRGSRVLSLFESRAWHLRGVDHVFFHVNQGAPSWAELHDARVQGRLCAWLRGRGVTHVLINTTMYQRTPPTAVEGYQDEDIVADMRETLRLMRRAATVAFREEGITVHAIDRERCVDGVSDPAAAPVR
;
A
#
# COMPACT_ATOMS: atom_id res chain seq x y z
N MET A 1 4.43 -14.23 10.64
CA MET A 1 5.14 -15.26 11.43
C MET A 1 6.26 -15.96 10.66
N ARG A 2 6.06 -16.53 9.46
CA ARG A 2 7.11 -17.31 8.76
C ARG A 2 8.41 -16.55 8.50
N ASN A 3 8.34 -15.25 8.15
CA ASN A 3 9.54 -14.42 7.95
C ASN A 3 10.26 -14.10 9.27
N THR A 4 9.50 -13.78 10.33
CA THR A 4 10.05 -13.59 11.69
C THR A 4 10.73 -14.85 12.21
N LEU A 5 10.14 -16.02 11.99
CA LEU A 5 10.72 -17.30 12.37
C LEU A 5 11.96 -17.65 11.53
N ALA A 6 12.00 -17.26 10.24
CA ALA A 6 13.11 -17.56 9.34
C ALA A 6 14.30 -16.56 9.44
N THR A 7 14.04 -15.31 9.81
CA THR A 7 15.05 -14.23 9.81
C THR A 7 15.28 -13.59 11.17
N GLY A 8 14.49 -13.94 12.18
CA GLY A 8 14.51 -13.27 13.49
C GLY A 8 13.95 -11.85 13.48
N ASN A 9 13.40 -11.38 12.35
CA ASN A 9 12.87 -10.02 12.24
C ASN A 9 11.48 -9.91 12.87
N PRO A 10 11.31 -9.23 14.02
CA PRO A 10 9.98 -8.95 14.55
C PRO A 10 9.24 -8.15 13.50
N ILE A 11 8.02 -8.59 13.15
CA ILE A 11 7.12 -7.75 12.37
C ILE A 11 6.83 -6.56 13.28
N ALA A 12 7.51 -5.45 12.98
CA ALA A 12 7.29 -4.14 13.53
C ALA A 12 7.87 -3.81 14.92
N ALA A 13 9.19 -3.96 15.09
CA ALA A 13 9.90 -3.02 15.97
C ALA A 13 9.61 -1.59 15.46
N GLY A 14 9.01 -0.74 16.30
CA GLY A 14 8.58 0.61 15.93
C GLY A 14 7.12 0.76 15.45
N ALA A 15 6.29 -0.30 15.41
CA ALA A 15 4.86 -0.18 15.05
C ALA A 15 4.07 0.77 15.98
N PHE A 16 4.56 0.98 17.20
CA PHE A 16 3.93 1.84 18.18
C PHE A 16 4.68 3.16 18.36
N HIS A 17 5.63 3.47 17.47
CA HIS A 17 6.35 4.74 17.52
C HIS A 17 5.36 5.90 17.29
N PRO A 18 5.32 6.93 18.17
CA PRO A 18 4.31 7.99 18.09
C PRO A 18 4.28 8.71 16.73
N LEU A 19 5.45 9.06 16.20
CA LEU A 19 5.57 9.65 14.86
C LEU A 19 4.99 8.74 13.77
N PHE A 20 5.36 7.45 13.75
CA PHE A 20 4.80 6.48 12.80
C PHE A 20 3.27 6.39 12.89
N LEU A 21 2.72 6.32 14.11
CA LEU A 21 1.27 6.25 14.31
C LEU A 21 0.58 7.51 13.79
N ARG A 22 1.11 8.71 14.08
CA ARG A 22 0.57 9.97 13.54
C ARG A 22 0.58 9.98 12.02
N GLN A 23 1.68 9.57 11.39
CA GLN A 23 1.79 9.47 9.93
C GLN A 23 0.76 8.49 9.35
N MET A 24 0.62 7.31 9.96
CA MET A 24 -0.36 6.31 9.53
C MET A 24 -1.80 6.82 9.70
N PHE A 25 -2.13 7.48 10.81
CA PHE A 25 -3.47 8.07 11.01
C PHE A 25 -3.73 9.22 10.05
N ARG A 26 -2.74 10.10 9.83
CA ARG A 26 -2.84 11.19 8.85
C ARG A 26 -3.09 10.64 7.46
N PHE A 27 -2.29 9.66 7.04
CA PHE A 27 -2.49 8.96 5.77
C PHE A 27 -3.90 8.37 5.68
N ASN A 28 -4.33 7.61 6.71
CA ASN A 28 -5.65 6.98 6.72
C ASN A 28 -6.79 8.00 6.70
N HIS A 29 -6.57 9.21 7.20
CA HIS A 29 -7.53 10.31 7.16
C HIS A 29 -7.59 10.97 5.78
N ASP A 30 -6.43 11.25 5.20
CA ASP A 30 -6.26 11.97 3.94
C ASP A 30 -6.61 11.10 2.72
N ILE A 31 -6.47 9.78 2.82
CA ILE A 31 -7.00 8.88 1.81
C ILE A 31 -8.53 8.85 1.85
N GLY A 32 -9.15 8.83 0.68
CA GLY A 32 -10.57 8.59 0.57
C GLY A 32 -11.23 9.19 -0.65
N MET A 33 -12.55 9.10 -0.63
CA MET A 33 -13.48 9.71 -1.58
C MET A 33 -14.29 10.82 -0.89
N GLY A 34 -13.74 11.39 0.19
CA GLY A 34 -14.38 12.39 1.05
C GLY A 34 -14.85 11.83 2.40
N ARG A 35 -15.27 12.72 3.29
CA ARG A 35 -15.67 12.38 4.68
C ARG A 35 -17.03 12.94 5.09
N ASP A 36 -17.69 13.68 4.20
CA ASP A 36 -19.01 14.23 4.43
C ASP A 36 -20.13 13.25 4.03
N ALA A 37 -21.37 13.59 4.39
CA ALA A 37 -22.55 12.76 4.10
C ALA A 37 -22.78 12.58 2.58
N LEU A 38 -22.48 13.60 1.77
CA LEU A 38 -22.61 13.51 0.32
C LEU A 38 -21.61 12.49 -0.25
N SER A 39 -20.39 12.48 0.28
CA SER A 39 -19.33 11.54 -0.08
C SER A 39 -19.71 10.10 0.30
N LEU A 40 -20.40 9.90 1.43
CA LEU A 40 -20.94 8.60 1.81
C LEU A 40 -22.04 8.13 0.84
N LEU A 41 -22.98 9.02 0.50
CA LEU A 41 -24.06 8.72 -0.45
C LEU A 41 -23.51 8.38 -1.84
N LEU A 42 -22.48 9.10 -2.27
CA LEU A 42 -21.82 8.89 -3.56
C LEU A 42 -20.76 7.78 -3.52
N ALA A 43 -20.46 7.19 -2.36
CA ALA A 43 -19.38 6.22 -2.20
C ALA A 43 -19.48 5.03 -3.19
N PRO A 44 -20.65 4.39 -3.41
CA PRO A 44 -20.74 3.28 -4.36
C PRO A 44 -20.29 3.67 -5.77
N VAL A 45 -20.68 4.86 -6.24
CA VAL A 45 -20.32 5.36 -7.58
C VAL A 45 -18.86 5.80 -7.61
N ASN A 46 -18.41 6.52 -6.58
CA ASN A 46 -17.04 7.00 -6.46
C ASN A 46 -16.04 5.84 -6.40
N VAL A 47 -16.40 4.69 -5.83
CA VAL A 47 -15.54 3.51 -5.81
C VAL A 47 -15.21 3.04 -7.23
N THR A 48 -16.15 3.10 -8.17
CA THR A 48 -15.86 2.78 -9.57
C THR A 48 -15.10 3.88 -10.30
N LEU A 49 -15.44 5.15 -10.06
CA LEU A 49 -14.86 6.26 -10.83
C LEU A 49 -13.49 6.73 -10.33
N ARG A 50 -13.23 6.60 -9.02
CA ARG A 50 -12.05 7.20 -8.36
C ARG A 50 -11.04 6.17 -7.88
N SER A 51 -11.38 4.89 -7.82
CA SER A 51 -10.40 3.83 -7.55
C SER A 51 -9.62 3.50 -8.83
N LEU A 52 -8.83 4.46 -9.32
CA LEU A 52 -7.99 4.29 -10.50
C LEU A 52 -6.50 4.27 -10.10
N PRO A 53 -5.67 3.39 -10.68
CA PRO A 53 -4.21 3.43 -10.54
C PRO A 53 -3.66 4.84 -10.79
N GLY A 54 -2.96 5.37 -9.79
CA GLY A 54 -2.26 6.66 -9.88
C GLY A 54 -3.13 7.91 -9.69
N HIS A 55 -4.46 7.81 -9.67
CA HIS A 55 -5.35 8.97 -9.41
C HIS A 55 -5.73 9.13 -7.94
N TYR A 56 -5.59 8.07 -7.17
CA TYR A 56 -5.85 8.11 -5.75
C TYR A 56 -4.61 8.65 -5.03
N THR A 57 -4.67 9.89 -4.54
CA THR A 57 -3.59 10.52 -3.76
C THR A 57 -3.15 9.59 -2.63
N GLY A 58 -1.94 9.03 -2.75
CA GLY A 58 -1.36 8.09 -1.79
C GLY A 58 -1.95 6.67 -1.78
N GLY A 59 -2.90 6.30 -2.64
CA GLY A 59 -3.57 4.99 -2.55
C GLY A 59 -3.04 3.93 -3.49
N PHE A 60 -3.30 2.68 -3.10
CA PHE A 60 -3.20 1.53 -3.99
C PHE A 60 -4.38 1.59 -4.97
N GLY A 61 -4.12 1.88 -6.24
CA GLY A 61 -5.18 1.91 -7.23
C GLY A 61 -5.73 0.51 -7.49
N TYR A 62 -7.00 0.30 -7.17
CA TYR A 62 -7.73 -0.93 -7.45
C TYR A 62 -8.91 -0.60 -8.34
N LEU A 63 -8.97 -1.22 -9.52
CA LEU A 63 -10.13 -1.06 -10.39
C LEU A 63 -11.32 -1.81 -9.79
N VAL A 64 -12.42 -1.10 -9.54
CA VAL A 64 -13.70 -1.69 -9.10
C VAL A 64 -14.74 -1.45 -10.17
N GLY A 65 -15.16 -2.51 -10.86
CA GLY A 65 -16.16 -2.41 -11.92
C GLY A 65 -17.56 -2.02 -11.41
N PRO A 66 -18.43 -1.51 -12.29
CA PRO A 66 -19.77 -1.01 -11.91
C PRO A 66 -20.77 -2.11 -11.56
N LEU A 67 -20.43 -3.40 -11.69
CA LEU A 67 -21.36 -4.51 -11.49
C LEU A 67 -21.97 -4.53 -10.08
N HIS A 68 -21.22 -4.08 -9.08
CA HIS A 68 -21.72 -4.00 -7.70
C HIS A 68 -22.89 -3.01 -7.55
N LEU A 69 -22.98 -1.98 -8.40
CA LEU A 69 -24.09 -1.03 -8.41
C LEU A 69 -25.41 -1.69 -8.84
N VAL A 70 -25.35 -2.66 -9.76
CA VAL A 70 -26.53 -3.41 -10.20
C VAL A 70 -27.10 -4.22 -9.03
N GLY A 71 -26.23 -4.92 -8.30
CA GLY A 71 -26.64 -5.69 -7.12
C GLY A 71 -27.19 -4.81 -6.01
N ALA A 72 -26.53 -3.68 -5.72
CA ALA A 72 -27.00 -2.71 -4.74
C ALA A 72 -28.36 -2.09 -5.10
N LEU A 73 -28.53 -1.69 -6.37
CA LEU A 73 -29.78 -1.10 -6.85
C LEU A 73 -30.93 -2.12 -6.81
N ALA A 74 -30.69 -3.35 -7.26
CA ALA A 74 -31.69 -4.41 -7.19
C ALA A 74 -32.16 -4.66 -5.75
N LEU A 75 -31.22 -4.75 -4.80
CA LEU A 75 -31.53 -4.90 -3.37
C LEU A 75 -32.37 -3.74 -2.81
N ALA A 76 -32.16 -2.53 -3.30
CA ALA A 76 -32.87 -1.34 -2.83
C ALA A 76 -34.32 -1.27 -3.34
N ILE A 77 -34.60 -1.76 -4.56
CA ILE A 77 -35.90 -1.60 -5.20
C ILE A 77 -36.79 -2.84 -5.11
N ALA A 78 -36.22 -4.02 -4.91
CA ALA A 78 -37.01 -5.26 -4.82
C ALA A 78 -37.87 -5.27 -3.54
N PRO A 79 -39.02 -5.97 -3.55
CA PRO A 79 -39.88 -6.08 -2.37
C PRO A 79 -39.09 -6.55 -1.14
N ALA A 80 -39.31 -6.00 0.05
CA ALA A 80 -38.51 -6.41 1.21
C ALA A 80 -38.78 -7.88 1.61
N SER A 81 -37.73 -8.62 1.98
CA SER A 81 -37.83 -9.91 2.67
C SER A 81 -36.86 -9.91 3.86
N PRO A 82 -37.07 -10.70 4.93
CA PRO A 82 -36.19 -10.69 6.09
C PRO A 82 -34.72 -10.97 5.72
N LEU A 83 -34.49 -11.92 4.81
CA LEU A 83 -33.15 -12.26 4.32
C LEU A 83 -32.51 -11.08 3.57
N ARG A 84 -33.23 -10.45 2.63
CA ARG A 84 -32.70 -9.32 1.86
C ARG A 84 -32.46 -8.10 2.72
N TRP A 85 -33.35 -7.83 3.66
CA TRP A 85 -33.17 -6.75 4.61
C TRP A 85 -31.90 -6.98 5.43
N GLY A 86 -31.66 -8.21 5.89
CA GLY A 86 -30.41 -8.59 6.55
C GLY A 86 -29.17 -8.39 5.67
N LEU A 87 -29.21 -8.83 4.40
CA LEU A 87 -28.09 -8.65 3.46
C LEU A 87 -27.85 -7.17 3.12
N GLY A 88 -28.92 -6.40 2.90
CA GLY A 88 -28.86 -4.96 2.63
C GLY A 88 -28.34 -4.18 3.83
N LEU A 89 -28.79 -4.51 5.04
CA LEU A 89 -28.28 -3.93 6.27
C LEU A 89 -26.80 -4.29 6.49
N ALA A 90 -26.42 -5.54 6.30
CA ALA A 90 -25.02 -5.96 6.42
C ALA A 90 -24.13 -5.21 5.41
N ALA A 91 -24.58 -5.08 4.16
CA ALA A 91 -23.89 -4.32 3.13
C ALA A 91 -23.76 -2.83 3.50
N ALA A 92 -24.84 -2.21 3.99
CA ALA A 92 -24.86 -0.82 4.40
C ALA A 92 -23.95 -0.57 5.61
N LEU A 93 -24.03 -1.39 6.66
CA LEU A 93 -23.18 -1.29 7.84
C LEU A 93 -21.71 -1.49 7.49
N TYR A 94 -21.40 -2.43 6.60
CA TYR A 94 -20.05 -2.65 6.13
C TYR A 94 -19.52 -1.45 5.34
N LEU A 95 -20.32 -0.89 4.43
CA LEU A 95 -19.96 0.29 3.66
C LEU A 95 -19.75 1.52 4.56
N VAL A 96 -20.62 1.73 5.56
CA VAL A 96 -20.45 2.80 6.55
C VAL A 96 -19.19 2.57 7.38
N GLY A 97 -18.96 1.34 7.85
CA GLY A 97 -17.75 0.96 8.58
C GLY A 97 -16.48 1.23 7.77
N TRP A 98 -16.45 0.85 6.49
CA TRP A 98 -15.39 1.18 5.56
C TRP A 98 -15.21 2.70 5.39
N PHE A 99 -16.31 3.43 5.22
CA PHE A 99 -16.31 4.87 5.01
C PHE A 99 -15.73 5.66 6.19
N VAL A 100 -16.08 5.28 7.42
CA VAL A 100 -15.60 5.95 8.64
C VAL A 100 -14.22 5.50 9.09
N THR A 101 -13.75 4.34 8.61
CA THR A 101 -12.42 3.82 8.92
C THR A 101 -11.44 4.07 7.76
N VAL A 102 -11.06 3.02 7.04
CA VAL A 102 -10.01 3.02 6.02
C VAL A 102 -10.66 2.86 4.65
N GLN A 103 -10.69 3.95 3.88
CA GLN A 103 -11.34 4.00 2.56
C GLN A 103 -10.52 3.36 1.43
N GLU A 104 -9.79 2.27 1.70
CA GLU A 104 -9.09 1.54 0.64
C GLU A 104 -10.02 0.52 -0.03
N ALA A 105 -10.09 0.55 -1.36
CA ALA A 105 -11.01 -0.29 -2.14
C ALA A 105 -10.81 -1.80 -1.95
N ARG A 106 -9.58 -2.27 -1.63
CA ARG A 106 -9.34 -3.70 -1.32
C ARG A 106 -10.14 -4.20 -0.11
N TYR A 107 -10.49 -3.32 0.82
CA TYR A 107 -11.31 -3.70 1.96
C TYR A 107 -12.79 -3.82 1.59
N LEU A 108 -13.21 -3.48 0.37
CA LEU A 108 -14.57 -3.75 -0.11
C LEU A 108 -14.74 -5.16 -0.68
N LEU A 109 -13.68 -5.98 -0.76
CA LEU A 109 -13.76 -7.35 -1.27
C LEU A 109 -14.85 -8.20 -0.59
N PRO A 110 -15.04 -8.17 0.75
CA PRO A 110 -16.10 -8.92 1.41
C PRO A 110 -17.52 -8.46 1.06
N LEU A 111 -17.68 -7.21 0.60
CA LEU A 111 -18.98 -6.66 0.20
C LEU A 111 -19.45 -7.26 -1.14
N GLY A 112 -18.52 -7.67 -2.00
CA GLY A 112 -18.81 -8.22 -3.33
C GLY A 112 -19.77 -9.41 -3.29
N PRO A 113 -19.47 -10.50 -2.55
CA PRO A 113 -20.36 -11.66 -2.44
C PRO A 113 -21.75 -11.33 -1.88
N VAL A 114 -21.83 -10.40 -0.91
CA VAL A 114 -23.11 -9.98 -0.31
C VAL A 114 -23.99 -9.27 -1.35
N LEU A 115 -23.42 -8.31 -2.09
CA LEU A 115 -24.13 -7.60 -3.15
C LEU A 115 -24.47 -8.50 -4.33
N ALA A 116 -23.60 -9.45 -4.68
CA ALA A 116 -23.86 -10.41 -5.75
C ALA A 116 -25.01 -11.35 -5.40
N PHE A 117 -24.97 -11.97 -4.21
CA PHE A 117 -26.00 -12.91 -3.78
C PHE A 117 -27.34 -12.21 -3.51
N GLY A 118 -27.30 -11.12 -2.72
CA GLY A 118 -28.50 -10.35 -2.43
C GLY A 118 -29.10 -9.70 -3.68
N GLY A 119 -28.24 -9.19 -4.58
CA GLY A 119 -28.65 -8.66 -5.87
C GLY A 119 -29.30 -9.72 -6.76
N ALA A 120 -28.76 -10.94 -6.81
CA ALA A 120 -29.36 -12.04 -7.57
C ALA A 120 -30.75 -12.42 -7.05
N LEU A 121 -30.92 -12.54 -5.72
CA LEU A 121 -32.23 -12.79 -5.11
C LEU A 121 -33.22 -11.66 -5.40
N ALA A 122 -32.74 -10.41 -5.34
CA ALA A 122 -33.55 -9.24 -5.64
C ALA A 122 -33.99 -9.20 -7.11
N VAL A 123 -33.09 -9.53 -8.03
CA VAL A 123 -33.41 -9.65 -9.46
C VAL A 123 -34.42 -10.77 -9.72
N ASP A 124 -34.27 -11.95 -9.09
CA ASP A 124 -35.22 -13.06 -9.26
C ASP A 124 -36.65 -12.64 -8.89
N ASP A 125 -36.83 -11.97 -7.76
CA ASP A 125 -38.15 -11.50 -7.34
C ASP A 125 -38.71 -10.40 -8.24
N LEU A 126 -37.87 -9.46 -8.70
CA LEU A 126 -38.28 -8.44 -9.67
C LEU A 126 -38.74 -9.08 -10.99
N LEU A 127 -38.18 -10.23 -11.36
CA LEU A 127 -38.52 -10.95 -12.58
C LEU A 127 -39.82 -11.76 -12.48
N ARG A 128 -40.20 -12.22 -11.28
CA ARG A 128 -41.43 -13.01 -11.06
C ARG A 128 -42.68 -12.21 -11.44
N ASP A 129 -42.70 -10.93 -11.07
CA ASP A 129 -43.84 -10.03 -11.30
C ASP A 129 -43.70 -9.19 -12.59
N ALA A 130 -42.59 -9.35 -13.32
CA ALA A 130 -42.32 -8.62 -14.55
C ALA A 130 -43.13 -9.14 -15.74
N THR A 131 -43.62 -8.19 -16.55
CA THR A 131 -44.19 -8.48 -17.88
C THR A 131 -43.16 -9.22 -18.76
N PRO A 132 -43.59 -10.01 -19.76
CA PRO A 132 -42.67 -10.80 -20.60
C PRO A 132 -41.54 -9.99 -21.25
N ARG A 133 -41.78 -8.71 -21.58
CA ARG A 133 -40.76 -7.80 -22.11
C ARG A 133 -39.79 -7.27 -21.04
N ALA A 134 -40.28 -7.02 -19.83
CA ALA A 134 -39.47 -6.54 -18.71
C ALA A 134 -38.54 -7.64 -18.14
N ARG A 135 -38.84 -8.92 -18.38
CA ARG A 135 -38.01 -10.05 -17.92
C ARG A 135 -36.59 -10.06 -18.50
N PHE A 136 -36.36 -9.39 -19.63
CA PHE A 136 -35.03 -9.30 -20.25
C PHE A 136 -34.23 -8.08 -19.79
N ALA A 137 -34.86 -7.09 -19.14
CA ALA A 137 -34.19 -5.85 -18.77
C ALA A 137 -33.06 -6.05 -17.73
N PRO A 138 -33.21 -6.88 -16.69
CA PRO A 138 -32.11 -7.16 -15.75
C PRO A 138 -30.93 -7.87 -16.42
N TRP A 139 -31.21 -8.76 -17.39
CA TRP A 139 -30.18 -9.42 -18.18
C TRP A 139 -29.43 -8.45 -19.07
N ALA A 140 -30.13 -7.51 -19.72
CA ALA A 140 -29.50 -6.46 -20.51
C ALA A 140 -28.63 -5.55 -19.63
N VAL A 141 -29.10 -5.16 -18.45
CA VAL A 141 -28.34 -4.35 -17.49
C VAL A 141 -27.11 -5.12 -16.97
N ALA A 142 -27.26 -6.40 -16.64
CA ALA A 142 -26.15 -7.24 -16.21
C ALA A 142 -25.12 -7.43 -17.34
N LEU A 143 -25.57 -7.62 -18.59
CA LEU A 143 -24.70 -7.75 -19.76
C LEU A 143 -23.95 -6.45 -20.04
N VAL A 144 -24.61 -5.29 -19.93
CA VAL A 144 -23.98 -3.97 -20.06
C VAL A 144 -22.98 -3.75 -18.93
N ALA A 145 -23.34 -4.05 -17.68
CA ALA A 145 -22.44 -3.93 -16.54
C ALA A 145 -21.23 -4.87 -16.65
N LEU A 146 -21.45 -6.08 -17.18
CA LEU A 146 -20.38 -7.05 -17.47
C LEU A 146 -19.50 -6.57 -18.60
N ALA A 147 -20.07 -6.00 -19.67
CA ALA A 147 -19.32 -5.42 -20.78
C ALA A 147 -18.49 -4.21 -20.33
N LEU A 148 -19.05 -3.36 -19.47
CA LEU A 148 -18.34 -2.22 -18.86
C LEU A 148 -17.24 -2.67 -17.89
N ALA A 149 -17.50 -3.70 -17.08
CA ALA A 149 -16.46 -4.30 -16.25
C ALA A 149 -15.35 -4.89 -17.14
N ALA A 150 -15.73 -5.70 -18.13
CA ALA A 150 -14.78 -6.33 -19.05
C ALA A 150 -13.99 -5.29 -19.85
N SER A 151 -14.56 -4.15 -20.23
CA SER A 151 -13.84 -3.07 -20.93
C SER A 151 -12.84 -2.38 -20.01
N VAL A 152 -13.22 -2.07 -18.77
CA VAL A 152 -12.33 -1.49 -17.74
C VAL A 152 -11.19 -2.45 -17.40
N PHE A 153 -11.47 -3.75 -17.32
CA PHE A 153 -10.46 -4.77 -17.00
C PHE A 153 -9.73 -5.32 -18.23
N SER A 154 -10.16 -5.02 -19.47
CA SER A 154 -9.65 -5.63 -20.70
C SER A 154 -8.12 -5.65 -20.81
N PRO A 155 -7.39 -4.55 -20.50
CA PRO A 155 -5.93 -4.54 -20.56
C PRO A 155 -5.27 -5.50 -19.54
N SER A 156 -5.96 -5.80 -18.45
CA SER A 156 -5.48 -6.61 -17.32
C SER A 156 -6.09 -8.03 -17.30
N LEU A 157 -7.18 -8.27 -18.03
CA LEU A 157 -7.95 -9.51 -17.96
C LEU A 157 -7.13 -10.71 -18.43
N GLY A 158 -6.36 -10.56 -19.51
CA GLY A 158 -5.47 -11.60 -20.02
C GLY A 158 -4.41 -12.04 -18.99
N PRO A 159 -3.62 -11.10 -18.43
CA PRO A 159 -2.70 -11.40 -17.33
C PRO A 159 -3.39 -12.00 -16.09
N VAL A 160 -4.51 -11.42 -15.63
CA VAL A 160 -5.23 -11.87 -14.43
C VAL A 160 -5.79 -13.28 -14.60
N LEU A 161 -6.46 -13.57 -15.71
CA LEU A 161 -7.01 -14.90 -15.99
C LEU A 161 -5.91 -15.95 -16.16
N ARG A 162 -4.77 -15.60 -16.75
CA ARG A 162 -3.61 -16.51 -16.82
C ARG A 162 -3.01 -16.80 -15.46
N VAL A 163 -2.95 -15.81 -14.56
CA VAL A 163 -2.52 -16.03 -13.17
C VAL A 163 -3.53 -16.87 -12.39
N ALA A 164 -4.83 -16.63 -12.61
CA ALA A 164 -5.89 -17.34 -11.90
C ALA A 164 -6.12 -18.77 -12.39
N LEU A 165 -5.93 -19.03 -13.70
CA LEU A 165 -6.28 -20.29 -14.36
C LEU A 165 -5.07 -21.09 -14.87
N GLY A 166 -3.85 -20.57 -14.79
CA GLY A 166 -2.67 -21.22 -15.35
C GLY A 166 -1.40 -21.07 -14.49
N PRO A 167 -0.36 -21.89 -14.75
CA PRO A 167 0.94 -21.71 -14.13
C PRO A 167 1.60 -20.44 -14.70
N VAL A 168 1.87 -19.47 -13.83
CA VAL A 168 2.51 -18.22 -14.24
C VAL A 168 3.95 -18.53 -14.65
N ALA A 169 4.26 -18.40 -15.94
CA ALA A 169 5.64 -18.37 -16.39
C ALA A 169 6.34 -17.15 -15.74
N PRO A 170 7.43 -17.34 -14.97
CA PRO A 170 8.05 -16.28 -14.17
C PRO A 170 8.49 -15.03 -14.97
N SER A 171 8.73 -15.20 -16.27
CA SER A 171 9.34 -14.20 -17.16
C SER A 171 8.39 -13.19 -17.81
N ARG A 172 7.11 -13.10 -17.40
CA ARG A 172 6.15 -12.14 -17.99
C ARG A 172 5.48 -11.21 -16.99
N VAL A 173 6.06 -11.08 -15.81
CA VAL A 173 5.64 -10.05 -14.87
C VAL A 173 6.74 -9.00 -14.75
N GLU A 174 6.96 -8.23 -15.81
CA GLU A 174 8.05 -7.23 -15.94
C GLU A 174 8.15 -6.23 -14.78
N ARG A 175 7.02 -5.92 -14.09
CA ARG A 175 7.05 -5.10 -12.86
C ARG A 175 7.42 -5.87 -11.59
N LEU A 176 7.14 -7.17 -11.53
CA LEU A 176 7.75 -8.06 -10.52
C LEU A 176 9.24 -8.23 -10.82
N GLU A 177 9.67 -8.22 -12.09
CA GLU A 177 11.07 -8.40 -12.46
C GLU A 177 11.97 -7.35 -11.83
N ALA A 178 11.66 -6.05 -11.87
CA ALA A 178 12.56 -5.06 -11.26
C ALA A 178 12.75 -5.24 -9.74
N ALA A 179 11.68 -5.58 -9.02
CA ALA A 179 11.76 -5.79 -7.57
C ALA A 179 12.38 -7.14 -7.20
N GLU A 180 12.08 -8.20 -7.96
CA GLU A 180 12.71 -9.52 -7.81
C GLU A 180 14.19 -9.47 -8.20
N ARG A 181 14.56 -8.77 -9.28
CA ARG A 181 15.95 -8.50 -9.69
C ARG A 181 16.72 -7.80 -8.59
N LEU A 182 16.12 -6.82 -7.92
CA LEU A 182 16.74 -6.19 -6.75
C LEU A 182 17.01 -7.22 -5.64
N GLY A 183 16.02 -8.06 -5.32
CA GLY A 183 16.20 -9.14 -4.35
C GLY A 183 17.33 -10.10 -4.74
N ASP A 184 17.38 -10.51 -6.02
CA ASP A 184 18.43 -11.38 -6.55
C ASP A 184 19.79 -10.70 -6.51
N ALA A 185 19.88 -9.45 -6.91
CA ALA A 185 21.10 -8.65 -6.85
C ALA A 185 21.62 -8.54 -5.41
N LEU A 186 20.75 -8.28 -4.43
CA LEU A 186 21.14 -8.26 -3.02
C LEU A 186 21.67 -9.62 -2.56
N ARG A 187 20.99 -10.73 -2.91
CA ARG A 187 21.42 -12.08 -2.54
C ARG A 187 22.75 -12.49 -3.19
N GLN A 188 23.02 -12.02 -4.40
CA GLN A 188 24.23 -12.36 -5.15
C GLN A 188 25.43 -11.49 -4.77
N ASN A 189 25.20 -10.19 -4.52
CA ASN A 189 26.28 -9.21 -4.32
C ASN A 189 26.61 -8.94 -2.85
N LEU A 190 25.72 -9.27 -1.90
CA LEU A 190 25.99 -9.02 -0.48
C LEU A 190 26.63 -10.23 0.21
N PRO A 191 27.63 -10.00 1.09
CA PRO A 191 28.18 -11.05 1.93
C PRO A 191 27.09 -11.73 2.79
N ARG A 192 27.26 -13.04 3.06
CA ARG A 192 26.39 -13.76 3.99
C ARG A 192 26.41 -13.09 5.37
N GLY A 193 25.24 -13.00 6.00
CA GLY A 193 25.08 -12.30 7.29
C GLY A 193 24.93 -10.77 7.18
N SER A 194 24.88 -10.23 5.96
CA SER A 194 24.54 -8.81 5.77
C SER A 194 23.12 -8.52 6.21
N ARG A 195 22.94 -7.40 6.93
CA ARG A 195 21.63 -6.89 7.34
C ARG A 195 21.40 -5.53 6.71
N VAL A 196 20.33 -5.43 5.92
CA VAL A 196 20.04 -4.27 5.06
C VAL A 196 18.95 -3.38 5.68
N LEU A 197 19.20 -2.10 5.85
CA LEU A 197 18.13 -1.12 6.11
C LEU A 197 17.53 -0.67 4.77
N SER A 198 16.27 -1.00 4.51
CA SER A 198 15.65 -0.88 3.18
C SER A 198 14.91 0.45 2.96
N LEU A 199 15.58 1.60 3.10
CA LEU A 199 14.96 2.93 3.02
C LEU A 199 14.23 3.15 1.69
N PHE A 200 12.95 3.54 1.79
CA PHE A 200 12.03 3.77 0.68
C PHE A 200 11.73 2.55 -0.18
N GLU A 201 12.08 1.34 0.25
CA GLU A 201 11.69 0.11 -0.45
C GLU A 201 10.53 -0.57 0.28
N SER A 202 9.30 -0.24 -0.13
CA SER A 202 8.06 -0.78 0.46
C SER A 202 7.75 -2.21 0.02
N ARG A 203 8.42 -2.73 -1.03
CA ARG A 203 8.13 -4.06 -1.60
C ARG A 203 9.00 -5.14 -0.97
N ALA A 204 9.04 -5.16 0.36
CA ALA A 204 9.91 -6.01 1.16
C ALA A 204 9.72 -7.53 0.91
N TRP A 205 8.57 -7.94 0.35
CA TRP A 205 8.35 -9.33 -0.09
C TRP A 205 9.39 -9.83 -1.10
N HIS A 206 9.86 -8.96 -2.01
CA HIS A 206 10.87 -9.35 -3.01
C HIS A 206 12.27 -9.49 -2.41
N LEU A 207 12.47 -8.98 -1.20
CA LEU A 207 13.70 -9.13 -0.41
C LEU A 207 13.71 -10.43 0.40
N ARG A 208 12.84 -11.40 0.11
CA ARG A 208 12.85 -12.71 0.77
C ARG A 208 14.23 -13.36 0.70
N GLY A 209 14.70 -13.91 1.83
CA GLY A 209 16.05 -14.47 1.95
C GLY A 209 17.17 -13.43 2.16
N VAL A 210 16.85 -12.13 2.21
CA VAL A 210 17.75 -11.07 2.67
C VAL A 210 17.34 -10.69 4.09
N ASP A 211 18.30 -10.68 5.03
CA ASP A 211 18.05 -10.11 6.35
C ASP A 211 17.95 -8.59 6.21
N HIS A 212 16.79 -8.02 6.56
CA HIS A 212 16.55 -6.60 6.38
C HIS A 212 15.65 -6.00 7.46
N VAL A 213 15.89 -4.72 7.73
CA VAL A 213 15.03 -3.87 8.55
C VAL A 213 14.03 -3.19 7.63
N PHE A 214 12.75 -3.47 7.85
CA PHE A 214 11.66 -2.92 7.05
C PHE A 214 11.63 -1.40 7.16
N PHE A 215 11.54 -0.73 6.01
CA PHE A 215 11.27 0.70 5.97
C PHE A 215 9.81 1.03 6.27
N HIS A 216 8.88 0.21 5.78
CA HIS A 216 7.49 0.61 5.64
C HIS A 216 6.51 -0.47 6.09
N VAL A 217 5.44 -0.07 6.76
CA VAL A 217 4.26 -0.89 7.05
C VAL A 217 3.04 -0.09 6.61
N ASN A 218 2.31 -0.63 5.62
CA ASN A 218 1.29 0.10 4.87
C ASN A 218 1.79 1.39 4.24
N GLN A 219 1.67 2.50 4.96
CA GLN A 219 1.95 3.87 4.50
C GLN A 219 2.79 4.68 5.49
N GLY A 220 3.01 4.14 6.69
CA GLY A 220 3.96 4.71 7.65
C GLY A 220 5.33 4.02 7.57
N ALA A 221 6.37 4.74 7.96
CA ALA A 221 7.74 4.25 7.92
C ALA A 221 8.33 4.11 9.36
N PRO A 222 8.15 2.97 10.06
CA PRO A 222 8.55 2.86 11.45
C PRO A 222 10.06 3.05 11.67
N SER A 223 10.90 2.46 10.81
CA SER A 223 12.35 2.65 10.90
C SER A 223 12.80 4.05 10.49
N TRP A 224 11.99 4.79 9.71
CA TRP A 224 12.23 6.19 9.42
C TRP A 224 11.99 7.07 10.64
N ALA A 225 10.91 6.81 11.38
CA ALA A 225 10.64 7.51 12.63
C ALA A 225 11.75 7.27 13.68
N GLU A 226 12.22 6.03 13.80
CA GLU A 226 13.35 5.72 14.68
C GLU A 226 14.68 6.33 14.19
N LEU A 227 14.87 6.43 12.87
CA LEU A 227 16.03 7.11 12.28
C LEU A 227 15.99 8.61 12.57
N HIS A 228 14.82 9.23 12.50
CA HIS A 228 14.61 10.63 12.89
C HIS A 228 15.03 10.87 14.35
N ASP A 229 14.51 10.06 15.28
CA ASP A 229 14.89 10.15 16.70
C ASP A 229 16.41 9.99 16.90
N ALA A 230 17.00 9.02 16.19
CA ALA A 230 18.44 8.79 16.24
C ALA A 230 19.24 9.97 15.66
N ARG A 231 18.74 10.65 14.63
CA ARG A 231 19.34 11.88 14.10
C ARG A 231 19.26 13.01 15.10
N VAL A 232 18.07 13.29 15.64
CA VAL A 232 17.84 14.37 16.60
C VAL A 232 18.72 14.19 17.85
N GLN A 233 18.91 12.95 18.28
CA GLN A 233 19.79 12.60 19.40
C GLN A 233 21.29 12.48 19.01
N GLY A 234 21.66 12.73 17.76
CA GLY A 234 23.05 12.69 17.29
C GLY A 234 23.68 11.28 17.32
N ARG A 235 22.87 10.22 17.29
CA ARG A 235 23.22 8.81 17.55
C ARG A 235 22.93 7.86 16.38
N LEU A 236 22.89 8.36 15.14
CA LEU A 236 22.57 7.57 13.94
C LEU A 236 23.45 6.33 13.78
N CYS A 237 24.75 6.45 14.00
CA CYS A 237 25.68 5.33 13.87
C CYS A 237 25.53 4.31 15.00
N ALA A 238 25.30 4.77 16.24
CA ALA A 238 24.96 3.87 17.34
C ALA A 238 23.63 3.13 17.06
N TRP A 239 22.65 3.80 16.48
CA TRP A 239 21.37 3.21 16.12
C TRP A 239 21.50 2.14 15.02
N LEU A 240 22.25 2.42 13.95
CA LEU A 240 22.56 1.46 12.88
C LEU A 240 23.31 0.24 13.44
N ARG A 241 24.35 0.47 14.24
CA ARG A 241 25.15 -0.59 14.88
C ARG A 241 24.33 -1.43 15.84
N GLY A 242 23.49 -0.81 16.68
CA GLY A 242 22.61 -1.49 17.62
C GLY A 242 21.58 -2.41 16.94
N ARG A 243 21.21 -2.11 15.69
CA ARG A 243 20.37 -2.98 14.85
C ARG A 243 21.14 -3.99 14.01
N GLY A 244 22.48 -4.02 14.12
CA GLY A 244 23.33 -4.87 13.31
C GLY A 244 23.34 -4.52 11.82
N VAL A 245 22.87 -3.33 11.44
CA VAL A 245 22.80 -2.91 10.03
C VAL A 245 24.22 -2.83 9.47
N THR A 246 24.46 -3.54 8.37
CA THR A 246 25.73 -3.49 7.64
C THR A 246 25.59 -2.77 6.30
N HIS A 247 24.39 -2.73 5.74
CA HIS A 247 24.12 -2.06 4.48
C HIS A 247 22.88 -1.18 4.57
N VAL A 248 22.87 -0.06 3.84
CA VAL A 248 21.69 0.80 3.66
C VAL A 248 21.32 0.80 2.19
N LEU A 249 20.12 0.35 1.88
CA LEU A 249 19.52 0.49 0.57
C LEU A 249 18.68 1.77 0.56
N ILE A 250 18.86 2.60 -0.46
CA ILE A 250 18.08 3.83 -0.67
C ILE A 250 17.42 3.74 -2.05
N ASN A 251 16.09 3.71 -2.09
CA ASN A 251 15.29 3.73 -3.32
C ASN A 251 14.73 5.15 -3.57
N THR A 252 15.44 5.97 -4.34
CA THR A 252 15.05 7.36 -4.61
C THR A 252 13.81 7.46 -5.50
N THR A 253 13.59 6.48 -6.39
CA THR A 253 12.38 6.41 -7.23
C THR A 253 11.12 6.25 -6.37
N MET A 254 11.19 5.40 -5.34
CA MET A 254 10.06 5.20 -4.43
C MET A 254 9.93 6.34 -3.42
N TYR A 255 11.02 6.96 -2.98
CA TYR A 255 10.95 8.19 -2.17
C TYR A 255 10.12 9.28 -2.86
N GLN A 256 10.28 9.46 -4.17
CA GLN A 256 9.49 10.43 -4.94
C GLN A 256 8.01 10.05 -5.06
N ARG A 257 7.68 8.76 -5.04
CA ARG A 257 6.30 8.27 -5.20
C ARG A 257 5.52 8.23 -3.88
N THR A 258 6.21 7.86 -2.80
CA THR A 258 5.64 7.66 -1.48
C THR A 258 6.57 8.25 -0.43
N PRO A 259 6.74 9.59 -0.39
CA PRO A 259 7.53 10.22 0.66
C PRO A 259 6.86 10.02 2.03
N PRO A 260 7.61 10.13 3.14
CA PRO A 260 7.03 10.22 4.47
C PRO A 260 6.01 11.37 4.54
N THR A 261 4.95 11.19 5.34
CA THR A 261 3.91 12.21 5.48
C THR A 261 4.29 13.19 6.59
N ALA A 262 4.18 14.50 6.32
CA ALA A 262 4.31 15.53 7.35
C ALA A 262 3.13 15.47 8.33
N VAL A 263 3.42 15.60 9.63
CA VAL A 263 2.46 15.56 10.73
C VAL A 263 2.90 16.50 11.84
N GLU A 264 2.02 16.80 12.79
CA GLU A 264 2.38 17.63 13.95
C GLU A 264 3.63 17.09 14.67
N GLY A 265 4.65 17.95 14.80
CA GLY A 265 5.96 17.61 15.37
C GLY A 265 6.95 16.97 14.39
N TYR A 266 6.60 16.85 13.11
CA TYR A 266 7.45 16.32 12.05
C TYR A 266 7.05 16.88 10.68
N GLN A 267 7.70 17.96 10.25
CA GLN A 267 7.31 18.73 9.06
C GLN A 267 8.16 18.38 7.82
N ASP A 268 7.86 19.00 6.68
CA ASP A 268 8.62 18.76 5.43
C ASP A 268 10.11 19.10 5.59
N GLU A 269 10.44 20.10 6.41
CA GLU A 269 11.82 20.45 6.74
C GLU A 269 12.54 19.30 7.48
N ASP A 270 11.84 18.59 8.36
CA ASP A 270 12.39 17.43 9.06
C ASP A 270 12.63 16.26 8.11
N ILE A 271 11.69 16.01 7.19
CA ILE A 271 11.84 14.97 6.15
C ILE A 271 13.08 15.24 5.29
N VAL A 272 13.23 16.49 4.85
CA VAL A 272 14.38 16.92 4.06
C VAL A 272 15.67 16.84 4.88
N ALA A 273 15.64 17.22 6.16
CA ALA A 273 16.80 17.13 7.05
C ALA A 273 17.22 15.68 7.30
N ASP A 274 16.28 14.78 7.54
CA ASP A 274 16.53 13.34 7.73
C ASP A 274 17.15 12.71 6.48
N MET A 275 16.60 13.01 5.30
CA MET A 275 17.16 12.54 4.03
C MET A 275 18.55 13.12 3.79
N ARG A 276 18.73 14.42 4.02
CA ARG A 276 20.03 15.09 3.84
C ARG A 276 21.10 14.48 4.74
N GLU A 277 20.79 14.27 6.03
CA GLU A 277 21.76 13.71 6.97
C GLU A 277 22.02 12.23 6.69
N THR A 278 21.00 11.46 6.28
CA THR A 278 21.20 10.08 5.80
C THR A 278 22.18 10.04 4.63
N LEU A 279 21.98 10.87 3.60
CA LEU A 279 22.87 10.94 2.44
C LEU A 279 24.26 11.48 2.81
N ARG A 280 24.35 12.42 3.75
CA ARG A 280 25.63 12.93 4.28
C ARG A 280 26.40 11.81 4.98
N LEU A 281 25.73 11.05 5.84
CA LEU A 281 26.30 9.89 6.52
C LEU A 281 26.78 8.84 5.51
N MET A 282 25.96 8.51 4.50
CA MET A 282 26.34 7.54 3.47
C MET A 282 27.56 7.97 2.66
N ARG A 283 27.72 9.28 2.37
CA ARG A 283 28.92 9.79 1.69
C ARG A 283 30.17 9.73 2.55
N ARG A 284 30.04 9.94 3.87
CA ARG A 284 31.17 9.98 4.80
C ARG A 284 31.61 8.60 5.26
N ALA A 285 30.66 7.73 5.56
CA ALA A 285 30.85 6.50 6.34
C ALA A 285 30.41 5.23 5.61
N ALA A 286 30.23 5.28 4.28
CA ALA A 286 29.89 4.10 3.50
C ALA A 286 30.53 4.13 2.12
N THR A 287 30.68 2.96 1.52
CA THR A 287 31.04 2.79 0.12
C THR A 287 29.83 2.29 -0.67
N VAL A 288 29.76 2.60 -1.95
CA VAL A 288 28.70 2.06 -2.81
C VAL A 288 29.02 0.59 -3.09
N ALA A 289 28.15 -0.31 -2.63
CA ALA A 289 28.26 -1.74 -2.91
C ALA A 289 27.80 -2.04 -4.34
N PHE A 290 26.62 -1.52 -4.72
CA PHE A 290 26.16 -1.54 -6.12
C PHE A 290 25.05 -0.50 -6.34
N ARG A 291 24.69 -0.32 -7.62
CA ARG A 291 23.59 0.53 -8.09
C ARG A 291 22.72 -0.25 -9.07
N GLU A 292 21.42 -0.04 -8.95
CA GLU A 292 20.38 -0.49 -9.87
C GLU A 292 19.45 0.71 -10.08
N GLU A 293 18.74 0.86 -11.19
CA GLU A 293 17.95 2.06 -11.53
C GLU A 293 17.19 2.71 -10.34
N GLY A 294 17.65 3.90 -9.90
CA GLY A 294 17.05 4.65 -8.78
C GLY A 294 17.27 4.03 -7.39
N ILE A 295 18.10 3.00 -7.28
CA ILE A 295 18.45 2.29 -6.06
C ILE A 295 19.97 2.33 -5.86
N THR A 296 20.41 2.75 -4.69
CA THR A 296 21.81 2.65 -4.29
C THR A 296 21.91 1.84 -3.00
N VAL A 297 22.82 0.86 -2.99
CA VAL A 297 23.14 0.09 -1.79
C VAL A 297 24.51 0.50 -1.28
N HIS A 298 24.55 0.95 -0.05
CA HIS A 298 25.73 1.42 0.64
C HIS A 298 26.20 0.38 1.66
N ALA A 299 27.48 0.00 1.64
CA ALA A 299 28.11 -0.79 2.68
C ALA A 299 28.70 0.15 3.74
N ILE A 300 28.23 0.04 4.99
CA ILE A 300 28.67 0.91 6.09
C ILE A 300 30.08 0.53 6.51
N ASP A 301 30.99 1.51 6.49
CA ASP A 301 32.29 1.43 7.13
C ASP A 301 32.10 1.71 8.63
N ARG A 302 32.25 0.67 9.46
CA ARG A 302 32.03 0.76 10.90
C ARG A 302 33.03 1.67 11.61
N GLU A 303 34.24 1.83 11.07
CA GLU A 303 35.26 2.69 11.66
C GLU A 303 34.94 4.16 11.40
N ARG A 304 34.34 4.45 10.23
CA ARG A 304 33.93 5.82 9.85
C ARG A 304 32.54 6.19 10.34
N CYS A 305 31.70 5.21 10.71
CA CYS A 305 30.39 5.46 11.28
C CYS A 305 30.49 5.75 12.78
N VAL A 306 30.88 6.98 13.10
CA VAL A 306 30.94 7.53 14.45
C VAL A 306 29.90 8.63 14.68
N ASP A 307 29.30 8.60 15.86
CA ASP A 307 28.31 9.59 16.32
C ASP A 307 29.01 10.90 16.74
N GLY A 308 28.27 12.01 16.82
CA GLY A 308 28.80 13.28 17.34
C GLY A 308 29.77 14.04 16.42
N VAL A 309 30.02 13.60 15.19
CA VAL A 309 30.69 14.42 14.17
C VAL A 309 29.65 15.38 13.55
N SER A 310 29.12 16.28 14.39
CA SER A 310 28.52 17.53 13.97
C SER A 310 29.65 18.38 13.41
N ASP A 311 29.66 18.51 12.09
CA ASP A 311 30.59 19.39 11.40
C ASP A 311 30.23 20.84 11.83
N PRO A 312 31.16 21.63 12.38
CA PRO A 312 30.87 22.96 12.91
C PRO A 312 30.36 23.97 11.85
N ALA A 313 30.25 23.56 10.58
CA ALA A 313 29.80 24.39 9.46
C ALA A 313 28.28 24.40 9.20
N ALA A 314 27.46 23.65 9.94
CA ALA A 314 26.01 23.71 9.78
C ALA A 314 25.40 24.88 10.58
N ALA A 315 25.66 26.11 10.12
CA ALA A 315 24.92 27.28 10.58
C ALA A 315 23.43 27.11 10.21
N PRO A 316 22.49 27.59 11.07
CA PRO A 316 21.08 27.56 10.75
C PRO A 316 20.82 28.46 9.54
N VAL A 317 20.26 27.90 8.47
CA VAL A 317 19.62 28.68 7.43
C VAL A 317 18.37 29.27 8.07
N ARG A 318 18.38 30.60 8.27
CA ARG A 318 17.22 31.41 8.66
C ARG A 318 16.27 31.55 7.50
#